data_AF-A0A1E8CM04-F1
#
_entry.id   AF-A0A1E8CM04-F1
#
_cell.length_a   1.000
_cell.length_b   1.000
_cell.length_c   1.000
_cell.angle_alpha   90.00
_cell.angle_beta   90.00
_cell.angle_gamma   90.00
#
_symmetry.space_group_name_H-M   'P 1'
#
loop_
_entity.id
_entity.type
_entity.pdbx_description
1 polymer ?
#
loop_
_entity_poly.entity_id
_entity_poly.type
_entity_poly.pdbx_seq_one_letter_code
_entity_poly.pdbx_strand_id
1 'polypeptide(L)'
;MSSNSSQYYSQESYNEALMTLQGAIVAVIYEFAMRPCDTKHLILRNTLSRSSMSLKAIFALWDISDFQGGWTIHRTLLERLFHIIDLDANDSYKDFEEWSFYEQYKAQNRVKSDPNFKHEATEPFYKLSPEKSDRAKKLSKSPPKWRRAKAEDVAKSVELSFLYRFGYDFASMHVHPMANDGEQDFFTVTRIEAPALFPDQMSLLSNTLLAATLILQEVLNQSAYKWRRILWDYIDGVRHFLGTGDDSYKDLFTRLLLVGKDQGLCDSPA
;
A
#
# COMPACT_ATOMS: atom_id res chain seq x y z
N MET A 1 -11.41 18.73 35.49
CA MET A 1 -10.43 17.64 35.26
C MET A 1 -10.85 16.91 34.00
N SER A 2 -10.26 17.27 32.86
CA SER A 2 -10.35 16.48 31.62
C SER A 2 -8.94 16.37 31.09
N SER A 3 -8.23 15.33 31.53
CA SER A 3 -6.95 14.96 30.95
C SER A 3 -7.20 14.51 29.51
N ASN A 4 -7.18 15.44 28.56
CA ASN A 4 -6.95 15.11 27.16
C ASN A 4 -5.50 14.67 27.03
N SER A 5 -5.19 13.42 27.40
CA SER A 5 -4.06 12.75 26.80
C SER A 5 -4.45 12.51 25.34
N SER A 6 -3.80 13.18 24.38
CA SER A 6 -4.01 12.84 22.98
C SER A 6 -3.71 11.35 22.82
N GLN A 7 -4.66 10.60 22.27
CA GLN A 7 -4.48 9.17 21.97
C GLN A 7 -3.38 8.94 20.92
N TYR A 8 -2.96 10.01 20.22
CA TYR A 8 -1.97 10.02 19.16
C TYR A 8 -0.73 10.83 19.53
N TYR A 9 0.39 10.49 18.89
CA TYR A 9 1.70 11.13 19.06
C TYR A 9 1.91 12.31 18.10
N SER A 10 3.03 13.02 18.27
CA SER A 10 3.36 14.16 17.41
C SER A 10 3.58 13.73 15.95
N GLN A 11 3.30 14.66 15.03
CA GLN A 11 3.62 14.47 13.60
C GLN A 11 5.09 14.16 13.37
N GLU A 12 6.00 14.77 14.14
CA GLU A 12 7.43 14.48 14.12
C GLU A 12 7.72 13.00 14.42
N SER A 13 7.10 12.45 15.47
CA SER A 13 7.26 11.03 15.84
C SER A 13 6.76 10.10 14.72
N TYR A 14 5.65 10.45 14.07
CA TYR A 14 5.16 9.68 12.91
C TYR A 14 6.06 9.81 11.69
N ASN A 15 6.67 10.97 11.45
CA ASN A 15 7.64 11.18 10.38
C ASN A 15 8.92 10.33 10.60
N GLU A 16 9.39 10.23 11.84
CA GLU A 16 10.52 9.34 12.18
C GLU A 16 10.16 7.86 11.92
N ALA A 17 8.97 7.42 12.34
CA ALA A 17 8.47 6.08 12.08
C ALA A 17 8.31 5.80 10.57
N LEU A 18 7.83 6.79 9.81
CA LEU A 18 7.75 6.72 8.35
C LEU A 18 9.14 6.49 7.72
N MET A 19 10.13 7.28 8.13
CA MET A 19 11.48 7.23 7.58
C MET A 19 12.12 5.85 7.80
N THR A 20 12.04 5.34 9.03
CA THR A 20 12.58 4.01 9.38
C THR A 20 11.83 2.91 8.64
N LEU A 21 10.49 2.97 8.54
CA LEU A 21 9.69 1.96 7.86
C LEU A 21 9.96 1.95 6.35
N GLN A 22 10.15 3.12 5.74
CA GLN A 22 10.59 3.19 4.35
C GLN A 22 11.98 2.60 4.16
N GLY A 23 12.90 2.86 5.08
CA GLY A 23 14.24 2.25 5.06
C GLY A 23 14.17 0.72 5.10
N ALA A 24 13.35 0.16 5.99
CA ALA A 24 13.16 -1.28 6.09
C ALA A 24 12.51 -1.87 4.83
N ILE A 25 11.49 -1.21 4.28
CA ILE A 25 10.85 -1.59 3.02
C ILE A 25 11.87 -1.57 1.86
N VAL A 26 12.69 -0.53 1.76
CA VAL A 26 13.73 -0.43 0.71
C VAL A 26 14.74 -1.56 0.84
N ALA A 27 15.17 -1.88 2.06
CA ALA A 27 16.09 -2.99 2.30
C ALA A 27 15.49 -4.33 1.84
N VAL A 28 14.21 -4.58 2.14
CA VAL A 28 13.50 -5.78 1.66
C VAL A 28 13.37 -5.79 0.14
N ILE A 29 12.99 -4.67 -0.49
CA ILE A 29 12.90 -4.57 -1.95
C ILE A 29 14.26 -4.84 -2.62
N TYR A 30 15.35 -4.39 -2.00
CA TYR A 30 16.71 -4.66 -2.49
C TYR A 30 17.00 -6.17 -2.48
N GLU A 31 16.62 -6.89 -1.43
CA GLU A 31 16.78 -8.34 -1.37
C GLU A 31 15.99 -9.08 -2.47
N PHE A 32 14.78 -8.60 -2.80
CA PHE A 32 14.05 -9.09 -3.98
C PHE A 32 14.80 -8.79 -5.28
N ALA A 33 15.39 -7.60 -5.43
CA ALA A 33 16.10 -7.19 -6.64
C ALA A 33 17.40 -7.99 -6.89
N MET A 34 18.03 -8.47 -5.82
CA MET A 34 19.27 -9.26 -5.87
C MET A 34 19.04 -10.74 -6.22
N ARG A 35 17.78 -11.17 -6.39
CA ARG A 35 17.41 -12.58 -6.61
C ARG A 35 16.48 -12.74 -7.82
N PRO A 36 16.53 -13.90 -8.50
CA PRO A 36 15.51 -14.22 -9.50
C PRO A 36 14.12 -14.20 -8.87
N CYS A 37 13.21 -13.42 -9.46
CA CYS A 37 11.82 -13.34 -9.00
C CYS A 37 10.92 -14.01 -10.04
N ASP A 38 10.14 -15.00 -9.61
CA ASP A 38 9.00 -15.49 -10.37
C ASP A 38 7.82 -14.47 -10.30
N THR A 39 6.70 -14.82 -10.93
CA THR A 39 5.49 -13.98 -10.94
C THR A 39 5.03 -13.58 -9.54
N LYS A 40 5.01 -14.51 -8.58
CA LYS A 40 4.59 -14.25 -7.20
C LYS A 40 5.52 -13.21 -6.56
N HIS A 41 6.82 -13.45 -6.61
CA HIS A 41 7.82 -12.56 -5.99
C HIS A 41 7.85 -11.18 -6.65
N LEU A 42 7.63 -11.10 -7.97
CA LEU A 42 7.50 -9.82 -8.68
C LEU A 42 6.27 -9.03 -8.20
N ILE A 43 5.13 -9.69 -8.03
CA ILE A 43 3.90 -9.07 -7.51
C ILE A 43 4.12 -8.57 -6.08
N LEU A 44 4.67 -9.41 -5.19
CA LEU A 44 4.95 -9.04 -3.80
C LEU A 44 5.88 -7.82 -3.71
N ARG A 45 7.01 -7.84 -4.44
CA ARG A 45 7.94 -6.72 -4.55
C ARG A 45 7.24 -5.45 -5.03
N ASN A 46 6.44 -5.54 -6.10
CA ASN A 46 5.76 -4.38 -6.67
C ASN A 46 4.67 -3.84 -5.74
N THR A 47 3.95 -4.70 -5.03
CA THR A 47 3.00 -4.29 -3.98
C THR A 47 3.73 -3.50 -2.90
N LEU A 48 4.85 -4.01 -2.40
CA LEU A 48 5.62 -3.34 -1.35
C LEU A 48 6.16 -1.97 -1.83
N SER A 49 6.71 -1.90 -3.03
CA SER A 49 7.15 -0.64 -3.65
C SER A 49 6.01 0.37 -3.78
N ARG A 50 4.84 -0.06 -4.23
CA ARG A 50 3.67 0.82 -4.39
C ARG A 50 3.12 1.27 -3.04
N SER A 51 3.15 0.42 -2.03
CA SER A 51 2.75 0.78 -0.66
C SER A 51 3.69 1.80 -0.03
N SER A 52 5.01 1.68 -0.25
CA SER A 52 6.00 2.69 0.17
C SER A 52 5.73 4.06 -0.46
N MET A 53 5.44 4.10 -1.77
CA MET A 53 5.09 5.35 -2.45
C MET A 53 3.75 5.93 -1.97
N SER A 54 2.76 5.09 -1.68
CA SER A 54 1.50 5.53 -1.10
C SER A 54 1.69 6.11 0.30
N LEU A 55 2.60 5.55 1.12
CA LEU A 55 2.97 6.11 2.42
C LEU A 55 3.56 7.50 2.29
N LYS A 56 4.53 7.70 1.38
CA LYS A 56 5.09 9.02 1.08
C LYS A 56 4.01 10.02 0.69
N ALA A 57 3.10 9.61 -0.20
CA ALA A 57 2.04 10.47 -0.67
C ALA A 57 1.09 10.89 0.45
N ILE A 58 0.68 9.97 1.34
CA ILE A 58 -0.23 10.28 2.45
C ILE A 58 0.39 11.34 3.38
N PHE A 59 1.66 11.19 3.75
CA PHE A 59 2.33 12.16 4.61
C PHE A 59 2.53 13.52 3.91
N ALA A 60 2.84 13.53 2.61
CA ALA A 60 2.92 14.78 1.85
C ALA A 60 1.56 15.50 1.74
N LEU A 61 0.46 14.75 1.59
CA LEU A 61 -0.90 15.30 1.59
C LEU A 61 -1.29 15.83 2.98
N TRP A 62 -0.88 15.12 4.03
CA TRP A 62 -1.03 15.55 5.41
C TRP A 62 -0.37 16.92 5.66
N ASP A 63 0.86 17.12 5.17
CA ASP A 63 1.60 18.38 5.32
C ASP A 63 0.90 19.59 4.67
N ILE A 64 0.16 19.37 3.58
CA ILE A 64 -0.59 20.44 2.89
C ILE A 64 -2.06 20.54 3.33
N SER A 65 -2.42 19.82 4.39
CA SER A 65 -3.79 19.74 4.91
C SER A 65 -4.83 19.10 3.98
N ASP A 66 -4.41 18.30 2.99
CA ASP A 66 -5.29 17.50 2.12
C ASP A 66 -5.53 16.12 2.75
N PHE A 67 -6.34 16.12 3.80
CA PHE A 67 -6.56 14.94 4.63
C PHE A 67 -7.44 13.91 3.93
N GLN A 68 -8.41 14.38 3.14
CA GLN A 68 -9.33 13.52 2.39
C GLN A 68 -8.60 12.78 1.25
N GLY A 69 -7.69 13.47 0.55
CA GLY A 69 -6.77 12.82 -0.39
C GLY A 69 -5.90 11.77 0.31
N GLY A 70 -5.43 12.07 1.52
CA GLY A 70 -4.73 11.12 2.37
C GLY A 70 -5.56 9.86 2.69
N TRP A 71 -6.81 10.01 3.14
CA TRP A 71 -7.71 8.90 3.42
C TRP A 71 -8.05 8.07 2.17
N THR A 72 -8.18 8.72 1.01
CA THR A 72 -8.36 8.02 -0.28
C THR A 72 -7.18 7.10 -0.56
N ILE A 73 -5.94 7.58 -0.40
CA ILE A 73 -4.76 6.73 -0.60
C ILE A 73 -4.67 5.65 0.48
N HIS A 74 -5.01 5.95 1.73
CA HIS A 74 -5.07 4.97 2.82
C HIS A 74 -6.01 3.80 2.49
N ARG A 75 -7.22 4.09 2.00
CA ARG A 75 -8.16 3.06 1.53
C ARG A 75 -7.52 2.14 0.49
N THR A 76 -6.73 2.70 -0.43
CA THR A 76 -6.04 1.90 -1.45
C THR A 76 -4.92 1.03 -0.86
N LEU A 77 -4.31 1.40 0.27
CA LEU A 77 -3.35 0.53 0.98
C LEU A 77 -4.06 -0.70 1.56
N LEU A 78 -5.22 -0.49 2.19
CA LEU A 78 -6.03 -1.60 2.71
C LEU A 78 -6.54 -2.51 1.60
N GLU A 79 -6.97 -1.96 0.45
CA GLU A 79 -7.26 -2.76 -0.75
C GLU A 79 -6.07 -3.64 -1.13
N ARG A 80 -4.83 -3.12 -1.10
CA ARG A 80 -3.63 -3.90 -1.43
C ARG A 80 -3.36 -5.00 -0.41
N LEU A 81 -3.52 -4.70 0.88
CA LEU A 81 -3.37 -5.69 1.96
C LEU A 81 -4.32 -6.87 1.73
N PHE A 82 -5.61 -6.60 1.61
CA PHE A 82 -6.60 -7.65 1.38
C PHE A 82 -6.38 -8.36 0.05
N HIS A 83 -5.93 -7.64 -0.99
CA HIS A 83 -5.64 -8.25 -2.27
C HIS A 83 -4.49 -9.27 -2.20
N ILE A 84 -3.37 -8.96 -1.54
CA ILE A 84 -2.27 -9.93 -1.44
C ILE A 84 -2.60 -11.13 -0.54
N ILE A 85 -3.40 -10.92 0.50
CA ILE A 85 -3.92 -12.01 1.35
C ILE A 85 -4.76 -12.97 0.50
N ASP A 86 -5.67 -12.45 -0.33
CA ASP A 86 -6.50 -13.25 -1.22
C ASP A 86 -5.69 -13.99 -2.29
N LEU A 87 -4.68 -13.34 -2.88
CA LEU A 87 -3.81 -13.99 -3.86
C LEU A 87 -3.07 -15.19 -3.27
N ASP A 88 -2.55 -15.05 -2.04
CA ASP A 88 -1.83 -16.12 -1.36
C ASP A 88 -2.75 -17.28 -0.96
N ALA A 89 -3.90 -16.97 -0.36
CA ALA A 89 -4.87 -17.97 0.07
C ALA A 89 -5.36 -18.87 -1.08
N ASN A 90 -5.35 -18.37 -2.31
CA ASN A 90 -5.83 -19.07 -3.50
C ASN A 90 -4.73 -19.48 -4.48
N ASP A 91 -3.45 -19.25 -4.17
CA ASP A 91 -2.30 -19.42 -5.08
C ASP A 91 -2.53 -18.82 -6.48
N SER A 92 -3.21 -17.68 -6.55
CA SER A 92 -3.77 -17.14 -7.81
C SER A 92 -2.90 -16.06 -8.47
N TYR A 93 -1.62 -15.95 -8.08
CA TYR A 93 -0.70 -14.92 -8.58
C TYR A 93 -0.53 -14.93 -10.10
N LYS A 94 -0.43 -16.11 -10.72
CA LYS A 94 -0.28 -16.23 -12.18
C LYS A 94 -1.56 -15.81 -12.90
N ASP A 95 -2.70 -16.30 -12.45
CA ASP A 95 -4.00 -15.95 -13.02
C ASP A 95 -4.28 -14.45 -12.90
N PHE A 96 -3.92 -13.86 -11.76
CA PHE A 96 -3.98 -12.42 -11.56
C PHE A 96 -3.03 -11.66 -12.49
N GLU A 97 -1.80 -12.13 -12.68
CA GLU A 97 -0.86 -11.46 -13.60
C GLU A 97 -1.39 -11.48 -15.03
N GLU A 98 -1.89 -12.62 -15.52
CA GLU A 98 -2.50 -12.71 -16.86
C GLU A 98 -3.72 -11.81 -17.01
N TRP A 99 -4.62 -11.84 -16.02
CA TRP A 99 -5.80 -10.99 -15.99
C TRP A 99 -5.41 -9.50 -15.97
N SER A 100 -4.48 -9.11 -15.10
CA SER A 100 -4.05 -7.72 -14.95
C SER A 100 -3.36 -7.20 -16.21
N PHE A 101 -2.52 -8.01 -16.86
CA PHE A 101 -1.93 -7.70 -18.15
C PHE A 101 -3.03 -7.47 -19.21
N TYR A 102 -4.02 -8.36 -19.27
CA TYR A 102 -5.11 -8.26 -20.23
C TYR A 102 -5.99 -7.02 -20.02
N GLU A 103 -6.33 -6.69 -18.77
CA GLU A 103 -7.09 -5.49 -18.44
C GLU A 103 -6.31 -4.20 -18.78
N GLN A 104 -5.01 -4.15 -18.47
CA GLN A 104 -4.15 -3.03 -18.83
C GLN A 104 -4.06 -2.85 -20.35
N TYR A 105 -3.90 -3.96 -21.09
CA TYR A 105 -3.92 -3.94 -22.56
C TYR A 105 -5.25 -3.40 -23.11
N LYS A 106 -6.40 -3.86 -22.59
CA LYS A 106 -7.71 -3.33 -23.00
C LYS A 106 -7.85 -1.84 -22.71
N ALA A 107 -7.36 -1.36 -21.58
CA ALA A 107 -7.40 0.06 -21.24
C ALA A 107 -6.54 0.89 -22.21
N GLN A 108 -5.30 0.49 -22.46
CA GLN A 108 -4.40 1.15 -23.41
C GLN A 108 -4.97 1.14 -24.83
N ASN A 109 -5.51 0.01 -25.27
CA ASN A 109 -6.11 -0.10 -26.60
C ASN A 109 -7.33 0.79 -26.78
N ARG A 110 -8.18 0.93 -25.75
CA ARG A 110 -9.34 1.84 -25.81
C ARG A 110 -8.89 3.25 -26.13
N VAL A 111 -7.91 3.78 -25.38
CA VAL A 111 -7.33 5.12 -25.61
C VAL A 111 -6.72 5.22 -27.02
N LYS A 112 -5.93 4.23 -27.42
CA LYS A 112 -5.26 4.23 -28.74
C LYS A 112 -6.23 4.16 -29.92
N SER A 113 -7.34 3.43 -29.76
CA SER A 113 -8.35 3.26 -30.80
C SER A 113 -9.30 4.46 -30.93
N ASP A 114 -9.36 5.32 -29.92
CA ASP A 114 -10.23 6.48 -29.91
C ASP A 114 -9.73 7.56 -30.89
N PRO A 115 -10.52 7.93 -31.91
CA PRO A 115 -10.15 8.97 -32.87
C PRO A 115 -9.79 10.31 -32.21
N ASN A 116 -10.40 10.64 -31.08
CA ASN A 116 -10.18 11.91 -30.38
C ASN A 116 -8.84 11.96 -29.63
N PHE A 117 -8.24 10.81 -29.33
CA PHE A 117 -7.00 10.70 -28.53
C PHE A 117 -5.79 10.21 -29.33
N LYS A 118 -5.91 10.05 -30.65
CA LYS A 118 -4.83 9.53 -31.51
C LYS A 118 -3.51 10.31 -31.41
N HIS A 119 -3.58 11.62 -31.19
CA HIS A 119 -2.40 12.47 -31.08
C HIS A 119 -1.67 12.33 -29.73
N GLU A 120 -2.39 11.96 -28.67
CA GLU A 120 -1.82 11.71 -27.34
C GLU A 120 -1.30 10.27 -27.19
N ALA A 121 -1.82 9.33 -28.00
CA ALA A 121 -1.42 7.93 -27.99
C ALA A 121 -0.14 7.62 -28.81
N THR A 122 0.85 8.52 -28.80
CA THR A 122 2.06 8.45 -29.64
C THR A 122 3.31 7.98 -28.90
N GLU A 123 3.29 8.05 -27.58
CA GLU A 123 4.40 7.73 -26.69
C GLU A 123 4.76 6.22 -26.65
N PRO A 124 6.00 5.86 -26.26
CA PRO A 124 6.46 4.47 -26.11
C PRO A 124 5.53 3.61 -25.24
N PHE A 125 4.81 4.22 -24.30
CA PHE A 125 3.82 3.56 -23.45
C PHE A 125 2.71 2.86 -24.25
N TYR A 126 2.33 3.39 -25.41
CA TYR A 126 1.29 2.83 -26.30
C TYR A 126 1.85 1.91 -27.40
N LYS A 127 3.18 1.72 -27.43
CA LYS A 127 3.89 0.85 -28.36
C LYS A 127 4.20 -0.48 -27.67
N LEU A 128 3.39 -1.49 -27.96
CA LEU A 128 3.63 -2.85 -27.49
C LEU A 128 4.74 -3.50 -28.30
N SER A 129 5.62 -4.23 -27.62
CA SER A 129 6.58 -5.12 -28.28
C SER A 129 5.82 -6.24 -29.03
N PRO A 130 6.44 -6.86 -30.05
CA PRO A 130 5.85 -7.99 -30.76
C PRO A 130 5.38 -9.11 -29.82
N GLU A 131 6.21 -9.45 -28.83
CA GLU A 131 5.92 -10.47 -27.82
C GLU A 131 4.65 -10.14 -27.00
N LYS A 132 4.55 -8.90 -26.51
CA LYS A 132 3.36 -8.45 -25.75
C LYS A 132 2.11 -8.42 -26.64
N SER A 133 2.25 -8.04 -27.90
CA SER A 133 1.15 -8.06 -28.87
C SER A 133 0.62 -9.48 -29.10
N ASP A 134 1.51 -10.46 -29.28
CA ASP A 134 1.12 -11.85 -29.49
C ASP A 134 0.55 -12.48 -28.23
N ARG A 135 1.09 -12.15 -27.05
CA ARG A 135 0.47 -12.52 -25.76
C ARG A 135 -0.95 -11.96 -25.65
N ALA A 136 -1.16 -10.68 -25.96
CA ALA A 136 -2.48 -10.06 -25.89
C ALA A 136 -3.48 -10.67 -26.89
N LYS A 137 -3.04 -11.02 -28.10
CA LYS A 137 -3.87 -11.74 -29.09
C LYS A 137 -4.28 -13.12 -28.59
N LYS A 138 -3.36 -13.87 -27.96
CA LYS A 138 -3.67 -15.18 -27.35
C LYS A 138 -4.71 -15.03 -26.25
N LEU A 139 -4.50 -14.10 -25.31
CA LEU A 139 -5.44 -13.84 -24.21
C LEU A 139 -6.79 -13.31 -24.71
N SER A 140 -6.83 -12.56 -25.81
CA SER A 140 -8.10 -12.09 -26.38
C SER A 140 -8.97 -13.22 -26.93
N LYS A 141 -8.37 -14.35 -27.36
CA LYS A 141 -9.10 -15.55 -27.81
C LYS A 141 -9.64 -16.38 -26.66
N SER A 142 -8.97 -16.35 -25.50
CA SER A 142 -9.39 -17.03 -24.28
C SER A 142 -9.11 -16.13 -23.07
N PRO A 143 -10.00 -15.17 -22.78
CA PRO A 143 -9.78 -14.18 -21.72
C PRO A 143 -9.60 -14.83 -20.33
N PRO A 144 -8.67 -14.32 -19.50
CA PRO A 144 -8.55 -14.74 -18.11
C PRO A 144 -9.86 -14.58 -17.35
N LYS A 145 -10.23 -15.58 -16.55
CA LYS A 145 -11.49 -15.60 -15.77
C LYS A 145 -11.30 -15.21 -14.31
N TRP A 146 -10.08 -14.87 -13.90
CA TRP A 146 -9.79 -14.45 -12.53
C TRP A 146 -10.67 -13.26 -12.12
N ARG A 147 -11.13 -13.27 -10.87
CA ARG A 147 -11.97 -12.21 -10.31
C ARG A 147 -11.38 -11.78 -8.98
N ARG A 148 -11.31 -10.47 -8.78
CA ARG A 148 -10.92 -9.90 -7.50
C ARG A 148 -11.96 -10.24 -6.44
N ALA A 149 -11.52 -10.79 -5.31
CA ALA A 149 -12.37 -10.96 -4.15
C ALA A 149 -12.82 -9.60 -3.58
N LYS A 150 -13.96 -9.58 -2.88
CA LYS A 150 -14.38 -8.38 -2.15
C LYS A 150 -13.48 -8.24 -0.92
N ALA A 151 -12.99 -7.02 -0.69
CA ALA A 151 -12.16 -6.71 0.49
C ALA A 151 -12.82 -7.13 1.81
N GLU A 152 -14.15 -6.97 1.92
CA GLU A 152 -14.91 -7.40 3.10
C GLU A 152 -14.82 -8.91 3.35
N ASP A 153 -14.96 -9.71 2.29
CA ASP A 153 -14.97 -11.18 2.40
C ASP A 153 -13.58 -11.68 2.81
N VAL A 154 -12.52 -11.09 2.25
CA VAL A 154 -11.13 -11.39 2.65
C VAL A 154 -10.89 -10.96 4.10
N ALA A 155 -11.31 -9.76 4.50
CA ALA A 155 -11.12 -9.29 5.86
C ALA A 155 -11.85 -10.17 6.90
N LYS A 156 -13.00 -10.75 6.54
CA LYS A 156 -13.70 -11.74 7.37
C LYS A 156 -12.92 -13.05 7.50
N SER A 157 -12.31 -13.54 6.42
CA SER A 157 -11.62 -14.84 6.44
C SER A 157 -10.34 -14.84 7.28
N VAL A 158 -9.72 -13.67 7.51
CA VAL A 158 -8.50 -13.52 8.32
C VAL A 158 -8.72 -12.74 9.62
N GLU A 159 -9.97 -12.63 10.09
CA GLU A 159 -10.32 -11.95 11.35
C GLU A 159 -9.94 -10.46 11.43
N LEU A 160 -9.72 -9.81 10.28
CA LEU A 160 -9.43 -8.38 10.14
C LEU A 160 -10.67 -7.54 9.79
N SER A 161 -11.87 -8.02 10.14
CA SER A 161 -13.13 -7.31 9.86
C SER A 161 -13.19 -5.91 10.46
N PHE A 162 -12.52 -5.68 11.59
CA PHE A 162 -12.42 -4.35 12.19
C PHE A 162 -11.66 -3.38 11.28
N LEU A 163 -10.58 -3.84 10.63
CA LEU A 163 -9.76 -3.04 9.73
C LEU A 163 -10.52 -2.73 8.43
N TYR A 164 -11.36 -3.66 7.97
CA TYR A 164 -12.29 -3.37 6.88
C TYR A 164 -13.29 -2.27 7.29
N ARG A 165 -14.02 -2.44 8.39
CA ARG A 165 -15.09 -1.48 8.78
C ARG A 165 -14.54 -0.09 9.07
N PHE A 166 -13.53 0.00 9.94
CA PHE A 166 -13.05 1.28 10.48
C PHE A 166 -11.89 1.87 9.70
N GLY A 167 -11.22 1.08 8.85
CA GLY A 167 -10.20 1.56 7.94
C GLY A 167 -10.75 1.72 6.52
N TYR A 168 -11.14 0.61 5.89
CA TYR A 168 -11.47 0.59 4.46
C TYR A 168 -12.82 1.21 4.11
N ASP A 169 -13.89 0.78 4.79
CA ASP A 169 -15.26 1.21 4.53
C ASP A 169 -15.47 2.65 4.98
N PHE A 170 -15.00 2.98 6.19
CA PHE A 170 -14.89 4.37 6.64
C PHE A 170 -14.17 5.25 5.62
N ALA A 171 -12.95 4.88 5.20
CA ALA A 171 -12.21 5.71 4.24
C ALA A 171 -12.84 5.77 2.84
N SER A 172 -13.79 4.89 2.52
CA SER A 172 -14.52 4.94 1.24
C SER A 172 -15.46 6.14 1.15
N MET A 173 -15.81 6.78 2.28
CA MET A 173 -16.54 8.05 2.28
C MET A 173 -15.77 9.20 1.65
N HIS A 174 -14.44 9.08 1.52
CA HIS A 174 -13.58 10.08 0.87
C HIS A 174 -13.30 9.78 -0.60
N VAL A 175 -13.75 8.61 -1.10
CA VAL A 175 -13.57 8.16 -2.48
C VAL A 175 -14.80 8.50 -3.33
N HIS A 176 -15.98 8.40 -2.74
CA HIS A 176 -17.26 8.67 -3.40
C HIS A 176 -17.79 10.03 -2.94
N PRO A 177 -18.32 10.88 -3.85
CA PRO A 177 -18.86 12.17 -3.46
C PRO A 177 -19.94 12.02 -2.39
N MET A 178 -19.75 12.69 -1.26
CA MET A 178 -20.73 12.82 -0.18
C MET A 178 -21.35 14.23 -0.21
N ALA A 179 -22.56 14.38 0.34
CA ALA A 179 -23.25 15.68 0.30
C ALA A 179 -22.50 16.80 1.05
N ASN A 180 -21.68 16.41 2.03
CA ASN A 180 -20.84 17.28 2.85
C ASN A 180 -19.34 17.09 2.57
N ASP A 181 -19.01 16.44 1.45
CA ASP A 181 -17.63 16.32 0.98
C ASP A 181 -17.05 17.71 0.73
N GLY A 182 -15.86 17.99 1.29
CA GLY A 182 -15.22 19.31 1.19
C GLY A 182 -15.55 20.33 2.29
N GLU A 183 -16.38 20.02 3.30
CA GLU A 183 -16.58 20.94 4.45
C GLU A 183 -15.25 21.28 5.16
N GLN A 184 -14.38 20.27 5.33
CA GLN A 184 -13.06 20.46 5.92
C GLN A 184 -12.13 21.27 5.00
N ASP A 185 -12.22 21.06 3.69
CA ASP A 185 -11.40 21.77 2.72
C ASP A 185 -11.81 23.24 2.64
N PHE A 186 -13.11 23.52 2.71
CA PHE A 186 -13.64 24.88 2.79
C PHE A 186 -13.05 25.61 3.99
N PHE A 187 -13.03 25.00 5.18
CA PHE A 187 -12.39 25.59 6.35
C PHE A 187 -10.87 25.76 6.15
N THR A 188 -10.18 24.75 5.63
CA THR A 188 -8.74 24.81 5.37
C THR A 188 -8.35 25.96 4.43
N VAL A 189 -9.14 26.19 3.38
CA VAL A 189 -8.91 27.25 2.39
C VAL A 189 -9.33 28.62 2.90
N THR A 190 -10.51 28.75 3.50
CA THR A 190 -11.11 30.05 3.80
C THR A 190 -10.85 30.54 5.22
N ARG A 191 -10.51 29.63 6.15
CA ARG A 191 -10.47 29.85 7.60
C ARG A 191 -11.81 30.33 8.20
N ILE A 192 -12.89 30.24 7.44
CA ILE A 192 -14.25 30.51 7.93
C ILE A 192 -14.73 29.26 8.65
N GLU A 193 -15.08 29.41 9.93
CA GLU A 193 -15.46 28.31 10.81
C GLU A 193 -16.57 27.46 10.20
N ALA A 194 -16.31 26.16 10.07
CA ALA A 194 -17.30 25.21 9.59
C ALA A 194 -18.33 24.92 10.70
N PRO A 195 -19.57 24.54 10.34
CA PRO A 195 -20.60 24.19 11.33
C PRO A 195 -20.24 22.96 12.18
N ALA A 196 -19.33 22.11 11.70
CA ALA A 196 -18.96 20.84 12.31
C ALA A 196 -17.52 20.86 12.86
N LEU A 197 -17.32 20.17 13.99
CA LEU A 197 -15.99 19.83 14.48
C LEU A 197 -15.41 18.68 13.64
N PHE A 198 -14.21 18.88 13.10
CA PHE A 198 -13.50 17.83 12.37
C PHE A 198 -12.79 16.88 13.34
N PRO A 199 -12.74 15.57 13.05
CA PRO A 199 -12.00 14.62 13.88
C PRO A 199 -10.49 14.89 13.84
N ASP A 200 -9.78 14.46 14.87
CA ASP A 200 -8.32 14.42 14.86
C ASP A 200 -7.84 13.48 13.77
N GLN A 201 -7.05 14.04 12.88
CA GLN A 201 -6.58 13.38 11.69
C GLN A 201 -5.19 12.76 11.87
N MET A 202 -4.56 12.87 13.04
CA MET A 202 -3.38 12.06 13.39
C MET A 202 -3.67 10.56 13.29
N SER A 203 -4.94 10.18 13.42
CA SER A 203 -5.46 8.85 13.12
C SER A 203 -5.09 8.35 11.72
N LEU A 204 -5.08 9.21 10.70
CA LEU A 204 -4.68 8.85 9.33
C LEU A 204 -3.23 8.38 9.29
N LEU A 205 -2.31 9.11 9.94
CA LEU A 205 -0.88 8.76 9.96
C LEU A 205 -0.65 7.44 10.69
N SER A 206 -1.23 7.30 11.89
CA SER A 206 -1.12 6.09 12.71
C SER A 206 -1.66 4.85 11.99
N ASN A 207 -2.88 4.93 11.45
CA ASN A 207 -3.52 3.83 10.74
C ASN A 207 -2.78 3.46 9.46
N THR A 208 -2.20 4.45 8.77
CA THR A 208 -1.41 4.22 7.55
C THR A 208 -0.10 3.49 7.83
N LEU A 209 0.61 3.86 8.91
CA LEU A 209 1.79 3.14 9.35
C LEU A 209 1.45 1.70 9.74
N LEU A 210 0.36 1.49 10.48
CA LEU A 210 -0.12 0.15 10.81
C LEU A 210 -0.39 -0.68 9.55
N ALA A 211 -1.17 -0.15 8.60
CA ALA A 211 -1.48 -0.83 7.34
C ALA A 211 -0.20 -1.21 6.56
N ALA A 212 0.80 -0.32 6.53
CA ALA A 212 2.07 -0.61 5.88
C ALA A 212 2.87 -1.72 6.57
N THR A 213 2.88 -1.77 7.91
CA THR A 213 3.53 -2.87 8.64
C THR A 213 2.83 -4.21 8.38
N LEU A 214 1.50 -4.22 8.23
CA LEU A 214 0.74 -5.42 7.85
C LEU A 214 1.10 -5.88 6.45
N ILE A 215 1.15 -4.96 5.47
CA ILE A 215 1.56 -5.28 4.10
C ILE A 215 2.99 -5.81 4.06
N LEU A 216 3.91 -5.18 4.79
CA LEU A 216 5.30 -5.65 4.87
C LEU A 216 5.35 -7.06 5.44
N GLN A 217 4.68 -7.32 6.57
CA GLN A 217 4.61 -8.65 7.16
C GLN A 217 4.05 -9.69 6.18
N GLU A 218 2.96 -9.40 5.50
CA GLU A 218 2.36 -10.31 4.52
C GLU A 218 3.31 -10.59 3.36
N VAL A 219 4.01 -9.58 2.84
CA VAL A 219 5.03 -9.78 1.80
C VAL A 219 6.15 -10.70 2.27
N LEU A 220 6.61 -10.55 3.52
CA LEU A 220 7.64 -11.41 4.10
C LEU A 220 7.14 -12.86 4.23
N ASN A 221 5.95 -13.03 4.81
CA ASN A 221 5.33 -14.34 5.06
C ASN A 221 5.07 -15.13 3.77
N GLN A 222 4.61 -14.44 2.72
CA GLN A 222 4.18 -15.08 1.47
C GLN A 222 5.36 -15.39 0.52
N SER A 223 6.47 -14.67 0.66
CA SER A 223 7.65 -14.93 -0.16
C SER A 223 8.33 -16.26 0.20
N ALA A 224 9.07 -16.84 -0.74
CA ALA A 224 9.84 -18.07 -0.52
C ALA A 224 11.18 -17.84 0.22
N TYR A 225 11.48 -16.60 0.63
CA TYR A 225 12.76 -16.27 1.26
C TYR A 225 12.73 -16.55 2.76
N LYS A 226 13.85 -17.08 3.27
CA LYS A 226 14.06 -17.26 4.72
C LYS A 226 14.53 -15.94 5.33
N TRP A 227 13.58 -15.06 5.64
CA TRP A 227 13.87 -13.77 6.26
C TRP A 227 14.41 -13.93 7.68
N ARG A 228 15.28 -13.01 8.08
CA ARG A 228 15.85 -12.98 9.43
C ARG A 228 14.86 -12.38 10.43
N ARG A 229 14.86 -12.94 11.65
CA ARG A 229 13.94 -12.58 12.75
C ARG A 229 13.86 -11.06 13.02
N ILE A 230 14.97 -10.34 12.84
CA ILE A 230 15.08 -8.89 13.06
C ILE A 230 14.05 -8.06 12.29
N LEU A 231 13.55 -8.54 11.14
CA LEU A 231 12.49 -7.88 10.39
C LEU A 231 11.15 -7.89 11.14
N TRP A 232 10.79 -9.01 11.76
CA TRP A 232 9.57 -9.10 12.58
C TRP A 232 9.73 -8.32 13.88
N ASP A 233 10.89 -8.40 14.52
CA ASP A 233 11.15 -7.62 15.75
C ASP A 233 11.01 -6.12 15.46
N TYR A 234 11.55 -5.64 14.33
CA TYR A 234 11.37 -4.27 13.88
C TYR A 234 9.90 -3.91 13.61
N ILE A 235 9.17 -4.75 12.87
CA ILE A 235 7.74 -4.55 12.59
C ILE A 235 6.93 -4.44 13.89
N ASP A 236 7.18 -5.33 14.84
CA ASP A 236 6.52 -5.33 16.14
C ASP A 236 6.90 -4.09 16.96
N GLY A 237 8.16 -3.64 16.88
CA GLY A 237 8.60 -2.38 17.47
C GLY A 237 7.85 -1.17 16.94
N VAL A 238 7.65 -1.07 15.61
CA VAL A 238 6.85 0.02 15.03
C VAL A 238 5.40 -0.03 15.52
N ARG A 239 4.80 -1.23 15.60
CA ARG A 239 3.42 -1.38 16.12
C ARG A 239 3.34 -1.07 17.61
N HIS A 240 4.37 -1.41 18.38
CA HIS A 240 4.48 -1.05 19.79
C HIS A 240 4.53 0.47 19.98
N PHE A 241 5.30 1.18 19.16
CA PHE A 241 5.30 2.64 19.08
C PHE A 241 3.89 3.18 18.84
N LEU A 242 3.16 2.66 17.84
CA LEU A 242 1.81 3.14 17.52
C LEU A 242 0.82 2.99 18.68
N GLY A 243 1.03 2.04 19.59
CA GLY A 243 0.16 1.80 20.75
C GLY A 243 0.62 2.43 22.05
N THR A 244 1.91 2.74 22.21
CA THR A 244 2.50 3.14 23.50
C THR A 244 3.36 4.40 23.45
N GLY A 245 3.85 4.78 22.27
CA GLY A 245 4.77 5.90 22.07
C GLY A 245 6.22 5.53 22.32
N ASP A 246 6.49 4.29 22.71
CA ASP A 246 7.85 3.77 22.89
C ASP A 246 8.60 3.74 21.56
N ASP A 247 9.81 4.30 21.53
CA ASP A 247 10.59 4.49 20.30
C ASP A 247 11.71 3.45 20.09
N SER A 248 11.61 2.30 20.77
CA SER A 248 12.58 1.19 20.63
C SER A 248 12.75 0.67 19.20
N TYR A 249 11.78 0.89 18.31
CA TYR A 249 11.88 0.59 16.89
C TYR A 249 13.08 1.27 16.22
N LYS A 250 13.56 2.42 16.73
CA LYS A 250 14.73 3.14 16.22
C LYS A 250 16.02 2.34 16.42
N ASP A 251 16.17 1.70 17.58
CA ASP A 251 17.31 0.81 17.85
C ASP A 251 17.21 -0.46 17.00
N LEU A 252 16.01 -1.05 16.91
CA LEU A 252 15.76 -2.23 16.07
C LEU A 252 16.05 -1.94 14.59
N PHE A 253 15.68 -0.76 14.10
CA PHE A 253 16.00 -0.32 12.74
C PHE A 253 17.51 -0.21 12.52
N THR A 254 18.23 0.38 13.48
CA THR A 254 19.70 0.47 13.43
C THR A 254 20.33 -0.91 13.32
N ARG A 255 19.87 -1.86 14.15
CA ARG A 255 20.32 -3.26 14.10
C ARG A 255 19.96 -3.94 12.77
N LEU A 256 18.76 -3.70 12.25
CA LEU A 256 18.31 -4.21 10.95
C LEU A 256 19.27 -3.77 9.84
N LEU A 257 19.65 -2.49 9.80
CA LEU A 257 20.59 -1.97 8.80
C LEU A 257 21.98 -2.59 8.92
N LEU A 258 22.49 -2.77 10.14
CA LEU A 258 23.78 -3.42 10.39
C LEU A 258 23.75 -4.88 9.91
N VAL A 259 22.74 -5.64 10.31
CA VAL A 259 22.57 -7.05 9.89
C VAL A 259 22.42 -7.15 8.36
N GLY A 260 21.58 -6.29 7.76
CA GLY A 260 21.36 -6.27 6.32
C GLY A 260 22.63 -5.98 5.54
N LYS A 261 23.47 -5.05 6.02
CA LYS A 261 24.76 -4.73 5.40
C LYS A 261 25.76 -5.88 5.50
N ASP A 262 25.87 -6.51 6.66
CA ASP A 262 26.95 -7.47 6.93
C ASP A 262 26.60 -8.89 6.47
N GLN A 263 25.31 -9.26 6.52
CA GLN A 263 24.87 -10.67 6.38
C GLN A 263 23.67 -10.84 5.43
N GLY A 264 23.13 -9.76 4.86
CA GLY A 264 21.83 -9.76 4.17
C GLY A 264 20.65 -9.96 5.13
N LEU A 265 19.43 -9.67 4.67
CA LEU A 265 18.20 -9.81 5.47
C LEU A 265 17.46 -11.14 5.28
N CYS A 266 17.91 -11.98 4.35
CA CYS A 266 17.43 -13.34 4.19
C CYS A 266 18.56 -14.27 3.74
N ASP A 267 18.41 -15.56 4.02
CA ASP A 267 19.40 -16.56 3.61
C ASP A 267 19.56 -16.56 2.08
N SER A 268 20.79 -16.79 1.61
CA SER A 268 21.01 -17.07 0.20
C SER A 268 20.30 -18.38 -0.17
N PRO A 269 19.63 -18.46 -1.34
CA PRO A 269 19.13 -19.74 -1.82
C PRO A 269 20.32 -20.71 -1.93
N ALA A 270 20.14 -21.92 -1.40
CA ALA A 270 21.08 -23.03 -1.56
C ALA A 270 21.18 -23.45 -3.03
#